data_AF-A0A4Q5YTA1-F1
#
_entry.id   AF-A0A4Q5YTA1-F1
#
_cell.length_a   1.000
_cell.length_b   1.000
_cell.length_c   1.000
_cell.angle_alpha   90.00
_cell.angle_beta   90.00
_cell.angle_gamma   90.00
#
_symmetry.space_group_name_H-M   'P 1'
#
loop_
_entity.id
_entity.type
_entity.pdbx_description
1 polymer ?
#
loop_
_entity_poly.entity_id
_entity_poly.type
_entity_poly.pdbx_seq_one_letter_code
_entity_poly.pdbx_strand_id
1 'polypeptide(L)'
;MLFIVTIYSSVIPSGRWPRVGKADVKQQLKALRLKFIQDPLNLASFELYDPNTGDIRKATRQECVGLERSSVWAAEHVESRIGDHFAGKENVWVQLLAMK
;
A
#
# COMPACT_ATOMS: atom_id res chain seq x y z
N MET A 1 -2.61 0.71 -13.77
CA MET A 1 -1.84 0.18 -12.62
C MET A 1 -2.82 0.01 -11.48
N LEU A 2 -2.94 -1.19 -10.90
CA LEU A 2 -4.01 -1.50 -9.95
C LEU A 2 -3.75 -0.93 -8.54
N PHE A 3 -2.60 -1.24 -7.94
CA PHE A 3 -2.11 -0.63 -6.69
C PHE A 3 -0.61 -0.87 -6.52
N ILE A 4 0.01 -0.18 -5.56
CA ILE A 4 1.38 -0.43 -5.09
C ILE A 4 1.33 -0.58 -3.57
N VAL A 5 1.76 -1.73 -3.07
CA VAL A 5 1.74 -2.06 -1.63
C VAL A 5 3.09 -2.59 -1.18
N THR A 6 3.36 -2.44 0.11
CA THR A 6 4.51 -3.05 0.77
C THR A 6 4.07 -4.41 1.29
N ILE A 7 4.90 -5.44 1.15
CA ILE A 7 4.64 -6.80 1.64
C ILE A 7 5.75 -7.25 2.58
N TYR A 8 5.51 -8.31 3.33
CA TYR A 8 6.57 -9.02 4.02
C TYR A 8 7.53 -9.68 3.03
N SER A 9 8.83 -9.49 3.21
CA SER A 9 9.86 -10.11 2.37
C SER A 9 9.84 -11.64 2.43
N SER A 10 9.33 -12.21 3.53
CA SER A 10 9.17 -13.65 3.76
C SER A 10 8.20 -14.33 2.79
N VAL A 11 7.32 -13.60 2.12
CA VAL A 11 6.41 -14.14 1.09
C VAL A 11 7.19 -14.68 -0.11
N ILE A 12 8.34 -14.10 -0.41
CA ILE A 12 9.14 -14.48 -1.58
C ILE A 12 9.84 -15.84 -1.40
N PRO A 13 10.55 -16.13 -0.28
CA PRO A 13 11.15 -17.46 -0.07
C PRO A 13 10.14 -18.54 0.34
N SER A 14 8.91 -18.20 0.77
CA SER A 14 7.92 -19.19 1.20
C SER A 14 7.37 -20.06 0.05
N GLY A 15 7.56 -19.63 -1.19
CA GLY A 15 7.02 -20.33 -2.36
C GLY A 15 5.54 -20.09 -2.63
N ARG A 16 4.84 -19.31 -1.79
CA ARG A 16 3.42 -18.98 -1.99
C ARG A 16 3.18 -18.30 -3.34
N TRP A 17 4.07 -17.40 -3.73
CA TRP A 17 4.07 -16.80 -5.06
C TRP A 17 5.22 -17.39 -5.88
N PRO A 18 4.92 -18.27 -6.85
CA PRO A 18 5.93 -18.84 -7.73
C PRO A 18 6.67 -17.72 -8.48
N ARG A 19 8.01 -17.79 -8.49
CA ARG A 19 8.83 -16.87 -9.27
C ARG A 19 8.73 -17.26 -10.75
N VAL A 20 7.98 -16.49 -11.53
CA VAL A 20 7.75 -16.76 -12.97
C VAL A 20 8.78 -16.09 -13.90
N GLY A 21 9.59 -15.17 -13.38
CA GLY A 21 10.61 -14.47 -14.17
C GLY A 21 11.15 -13.21 -13.48
N LYS A 22 11.96 -12.46 -14.22
CA LYS A 22 12.51 -11.16 -13.81
C LYS A 22 12.29 -10.16 -14.94
N ALA A 23 11.89 -8.95 -14.60
CA ALA A 23 11.77 -7.83 -15.54
C ALA A 23 12.39 -6.58 -14.91
N ASP A 24 12.85 -5.65 -15.76
CA ASP A 24 13.31 -4.36 -15.29
C ASP A 24 12.16 -3.53 -14.74
N VAL A 25 12.47 -2.74 -13.70
CA VAL A 25 11.50 -1.83 -13.09
C VAL A 25 11.18 -0.73 -14.09
N LYS A 26 9.90 -0.64 -14.49
CA LYS A 26 9.40 0.41 -15.39
C LYS A 26 9.73 1.80 -14.83
N GLN A 27 10.06 2.76 -15.70
CA GLN A 27 10.44 4.12 -15.29
C GLN A 27 9.45 4.76 -14.31
N GLN A 28 8.14 4.57 -14.54
CA GLN A 28 7.07 5.07 -13.67
C GLN A 28 7.02 4.46 -12.26
N LEU A 29 7.72 3.35 -12.03
CA LEU A 29 7.81 2.65 -10.74
C LEU A 29 9.12 2.95 -10.00
N LYS A 30 10.04 3.73 -10.60
CA LYS A 30 11.29 4.12 -9.96
C LYS A 30 11.11 5.19 -8.87
N ALA A 31 10.02 5.95 -8.95
CA ALA A 31 9.62 6.92 -7.94
C ALA A 31 8.21 6.56 -7.46
N LEU A 32 8.13 6.13 -6.21
CA LEU A 32 6.89 5.77 -5.56
C LEU A 32 6.17 7.02 -5.04
N ARG A 33 4.83 6.99 -5.04
CA ARG A 33 4.03 8.06 -4.43
C ARG A 33 4.16 8.03 -2.91
N LEU A 34 4.01 9.19 -2.29
CA LEU A 34 3.86 9.32 -0.84
C LEU A 34 2.69 8.47 -0.33
N LYS A 35 2.79 8.05 0.92
CA LYS A 35 1.71 7.37 1.65
C LYS A 35 1.32 8.19 2.86
N PHE A 36 0.09 8.02 3.35
CA PHE A 36 -0.32 8.68 4.59
C PHE A 36 -0.21 7.73 5.79
N ILE A 37 0.04 8.30 6.96
CA ILE A 37 -0.10 7.66 8.26
C ILE A 37 -1.20 8.44 8.99
N GLN A 38 -2.11 7.74 9.64
CA GLN A 38 -3.15 8.32 10.49
C GLN A 38 -3.07 7.67 11.86
N ASP A 39 -3.00 8.48 12.91
CA ASP A 39 -2.99 7.99 14.28
C ASP A 39 -4.37 7.37 14.61
N PRO A 40 -4.43 6.08 15.02
CA PRO A 40 -5.69 5.43 15.34
C PRO A 40 -6.35 5.96 16.63
N LEU A 41 -5.58 6.60 17.52
CA LEU A 41 -6.07 7.19 18.77
C LEU A 41 -6.43 8.67 18.59
N ASN A 42 -5.82 9.35 17.62
CA ASN A 42 -6.14 10.74 17.25
C ASN A 42 -6.38 10.86 15.74
N LEU A 43 -7.63 10.70 15.32
CA LEU A 43 -8.01 10.67 13.90
C LEU A 43 -7.72 11.99 13.15
N ALA A 44 -7.46 13.09 13.86
CA ALA A 44 -7.05 14.37 13.26
C ALA A 44 -5.54 14.49 13.00
N SER A 45 -4.74 13.54 13.52
CA SER A 45 -3.29 13.52 13.36
C SER A 45 -2.89 12.72 12.12
N PHE A 46 -2.26 13.41 11.17
CA PHE A 46 -1.81 12.85 9.90
C PHE A 46 -0.32 13.12 9.67
N GLU A 47 0.33 12.17 9.01
CA GLU A 47 1.69 12.30 8.51
C GLU A 47 1.78 11.79 7.08
N LEU A 48 2.77 12.30 6.34
CA LEU A 48 3.19 11.79 5.05
C LEU A 48 4.49 11.04 5.20
N TYR A 49 4.51 9.84 4.62
CA TYR A 49 5.66 8.98 4.52
C TYR A 49 6.15 8.94 3.06
N ASP A 50 7.43 9.24 2.86
CA ASP A 50 8.10 9.05 1.58
C ASP A 50 8.75 7.66 1.51
N PRO A 51 8.21 6.70 0.73
CA PRO A 51 8.79 5.38 0.59
C PRO A 51 10.11 5.35 -0.18
N ASN A 52 10.51 6.45 -0.84
CA ASN A 52 11.77 6.54 -1.59
C ASN A 52 12.95 6.97 -0.70
N THR A 53 12.70 7.80 0.33
CA THR A 53 13.73 8.32 1.23
C THR A 53 13.64 7.77 2.65
N GLY A 54 12.44 7.36 3.07
CA GLY A 54 12.14 6.97 4.45
C GLY A 54 11.62 8.12 5.32
N ASP A 55 11.56 9.35 4.79
CA ASP A 55 11.20 10.53 5.57
C ASP A 55 9.72 10.52 5.99
N ILE A 56 9.47 11.05 7.19
CA ILE A 56 8.13 11.25 7.73
C ILE A 56 7.97 12.71 8.14
N ARG A 57 6.86 13.33 7.74
CA ARG A 57 6.51 14.68 8.17
C ARG A 57 5.03 14.79 8.51
N LYS A 58 4.68 15.74 9.39
CA LYS A 58 3.28 16.10 9.63
C LYS A 58 2.59 16.54 8.35
N ALA A 59 1.30 16.24 8.27
CA ALA A 59 0.46 16.54 7.13
C ALA A 59 -0.95 16.93 7.56
N THR A 60 -1.66 17.58 6.65
CA THR A 60 -3.09 17.82 6.75
C THR A 60 -3.88 16.69 6.11
N ARG A 61 -5.13 16.49 6.54
CA ARG A 61 -6.04 15.53 5.90
C ARG A 61 -6.13 15.72 4.38
N GLN A 62 -6.14 16.97 3.91
CA GLN A 62 -6.27 17.31 2.50
C GLN A 62 -5.05 16.85 1.68
N GLU A 63 -3.83 16.94 2.24
CA GLU A 63 -2.61 16.41 1.62
C GLU A 63 -2.64 14.87 1.50
N CYS A 64 -3.40 14.19 2.35
CA CYS A 64 -3.51 12.73 2.36
C CYS A 64 -4.57 12.18 1.39
N VAL A 65 -5.47 13.02 0.87
CA VAL A 65 -6.56 12.57 -0.02
C VAL A 65 -5.98 11.92 -1.28
N GLY A 66 -6.45 10.71 -1.59
CA GLY A 66 -6.02 9.94 -2.76
C GLY A 66 -4.69 9.20 -2.60
N LEU A 67 -4.05 9.30 -1.43
CA LEU A 67 -2.89 8.47 -1.08
C LEU A 67 -3.33 7.16 -0.42
N GLU A 68 -2.53 6.11 -0.60
CA GLU A 68 -2.69 4.87 0.13
C GLU A 68 -2.13 5.01 1.55
N ARG A 69 -2.72 4.28 2.51
CA ARG A 69 -2.17 4.21 3.87
C ARG A 69 -0.83 3.49 3.86
N SER A 70 0.12 3.99 4.66
CA SER A 70 1.37 3.28 4.90
C SER A 70 1.08 2.04 5.75
N SER A 71 1.14 0.86 5.12
CA SER A 71 0.92 -0.43 5.77
C SER A 71 1.69 -1.54 5.07
N VAL A 72 2.01 -2.58 5.83
CA VAL A 72 2.55 -3.84 5.29
C VAL A 72 1.39 -4.82 5.11
N TRP A 73 1.26 -5.35 3.90
CA TRP A 73 0.21 -6.28 3.52
C TRP A 73 0.69 -7.72 3.60
N ALA A 74 -0.15 -8.60 4.14
CA ALA A 74 0.03 -10.05 4.04
C ALA A 74 -0.33 -10.53 2.61
N ALA A 75 0.17 -11.70 2.22
CA ALA A 75 -0.02 -12.22 0.87
C ALA A 75 -1.52 -12.47 0.57
N GLU A 76 -2.26 -13.01 1.54
CA GLU A 76 -3.70 -13.25 1.51
C GLU A 76 -4.46 -11.95 1.20
N HIS A 77 -4.04 -10.83 1.80
CA HIS A 77 -4.70 -9.54 1.61
C HIS A 77 -4.51 -9.04 0.17
N VAL A 78 -3.32 -9.23 -0.40
CA VAL A 78 -3.01 -8.86 -1.78
C VAL A 78 -3.81 -9.72 -2.75
N GLU A 79 -3.82 -11.04 -2.55
CA GLU A 79 -4.60 -11.99 -3.36
C GLU A 79 -6.10 -11.66 -3.33
N SER A 80 -6.65 -11.42 -2.13
CA SER A 80 -8.04 -11.00 -1.95
C SER A 80 -8.33 -9.69 -2.69
N ARG A 81 -7.47 -8.67 -2.57
CA ARG A 81 -7.67 -7.38 -3.26
C ARG A 81 -7.65 -7.50 -4.78
N ILE A 82 -6.80 -8.38 -5.33
CA ILE A 82 -6.76 -8.67 -6.77
C ILE A 82 -8.06 -9.37 -7.19
N GLY A 83 -8.46 -10.42 -6.46
CA GLY A 83 -9.68 -11.19 -6.76
C GLY A 83 -10.94 -10.33 -6.72
N ASP A 84 -11.10 -9.53 -5.67
CA ASP A 84 -12.26 -8.65 -5.49
C ASP A 84 -12.33 -7.59 -6.60
N HIS A 85 -11.20 -7.02 -7.02
CA HIS A 85 -11.15 -6.06 -8.12
C HIS A 85 -11.72 -6.64 -9.43
N PHE A 86 -11.25 -7.84 -9.82
CA PHE A 86 -11.74 -8.49 -11.04
C PHE A 86 -13.15 -9.04 -10.91
N ALA A 87 -13.63 -9.27 -9.69
CA ALA A 87 -15.01 -9.65 -9.40
C ALA A 87 -15.96 -8.44 -9.26
N GLY A 88 -15.46 -7.20 -9.36
CA GLY A 88 -16.26 -5.98 -9.17
C GLY A 88 -16.77 -5.79 -7.74
N LYS A 89 -16.07 -6.36 -6.75
CA LYS A 89 -16.44 -6.30 -5.33
C LYS A 89 -15.57 -5.31 -4.58
N GLU A 90 -16.12 -4.72 -3.53
CA GLU A 90 -15.33 -3.96 -2.57
C GLU A 90 -14.43 -4.89 -1.76
N ASN A 91 -13.22 -4.43 -1.45
CA ASN A 91 -12.25 -5.21 -0.68
C ASN A 91 -12.22 -4.74 0.78
N VAL A 92 -12.40 -5.67 1.71
CA VAL A 92 -12.44 -5.40 3.15
C VAL A 92 -11.14 -4.78 3.68
N TRP A 93 -9.98 -5.17 3.16
CA TRP A 93 -8.68 -4.64 3.60
C TRP A 93 -8.50 -3.19 3.17
N VAL A 94 -8.94 -2.85 1.95
CA VAL A 94 -8.93 -1.47 1.46
C VAL A 94 -9.82 -0.59 2.32
N GLN A 95 -11.02 -1.06 2.69
CA GLN A 95 -11.93 -0.32 3.58
C GLN A 95 -11.33 -0.12 4.98
N LEU A 96 -10.73 -1.16 5.56
CA LEU A 96 -10.09 -1.09 6.87
C LEU A 96 -8.87 -0.15 6.88
N LEU A 97 -8.19 -0.05 5.75
CA LEU A 97 -7.03 0.83 5.53
C LEU A 97 -7.42 2.24 5.09
N ALA A 98 -8.70 2.49 4.78
CA ALA A 98 -9.16 3.80 4.36
C ALA A 98 -8.92 4.86 5.45
N MET A 99 -8.74 6.10 4.99
CA MET A 99 -8.67 7.26 5.86
C MET A 99 -10.00 7.43 6.59
N LYS A 100 -9.94 7.55 7.91
CA LYS A 100 -11.10 7.77 8.78
C LYS A 100 -11.37 9.26 8.99
#